data_AF-F9U6W0-F1
#
_entry.id   AF-F9U6W0-F1
#
_cell.length_a   1.000
_cell.length_b   1.000
_cell.length_c   1.000
_cell.angle_alpha   90.00
_cell.angle_beta   90.00
_cell.angle_gamma   90.00
#
_symmetry.space_group_name_H-M   'P 1'
#
loop_
_entity.id
_entity.type
_entity.pdbx_description
1 polymer ?
#
loop_
_entity_poly.entity_id
_entity_poly.type
_entity_poly.pdbx_seq_one_letter_code
_entity_poly.pdbx_strand_id
1 'polypeptide(L)' 'MVFSPPDMGKRHVLFPMYSLWMPVIESAGSRTCVALTQTFLISVPDRSVEMPDDTIHIKVATGDMVIPGRTDADGTDVG' A
#
# COMPACT_ATOMS: atom_id res chain seq x y z
N MET A 1 -7.82 -8.89 1.70
CA MET A 1 -7.72 -7.71 2.58
C MET A 1 -7.89 -6.48 1.72
N VAL A 2 -8.51 -5.41 2.23
CA VAL A 2 -8.54 -4.11 1.56
C VAL A 2 -7.57 -3.18 2.30
N PHE A 3 -6.65 -2.55 1.58
CA PHE A 3 -5.74 -1.54 2.10
C PHE A 3 -6.06 -0.21 1.42
N SER A 4 -6.58 0.74 2.19
CA SER A 4 -7.01 2.05 1.70
C SER A 4 -6.35 3.13 2.56
N PRO A 5 -5.14 3.58 2.19
CA PRO A 5 -4.51 4.71 2.86
C PRO A 5 -5.32 6.00 2.58
N PRO A 6 -5.37 6.93 3.55
CA PRO A 6 -5.98 8.24 3.29
C PRO A 6 -5.12 9.05 2.32
N ASP A 7 -5.68 10.12 1.75
CA ASP A 7 -4.90 11.10 0.99
C ASP A 7 -3.78 11.68 1.89
N MET A 8 -2.53 11.42 1.50
CA MET A 8 -1.35 11.85 2.24
C MET A 8 -0.84 13.23 1.79
N GLY A 9 -1.47 13.82 0.77
CA GLY A 9 -1.12 15.11 0.19
C GLY A 9 0.32 15.13 -0.33
N LYS A 10 1.09 16.14 0.10
CA LYS A 10 2.50 16.32 -0.30
C LYS A 10 3.50 15.60 0.60
N ARG A 11 3.04 14.89 1.64
CA ARG A 11 3.95 14.17 2.55
C ARG A 11 4.65 13.07 1.78
N HIS A 12 5.91 12.85 2.12
CA HIS A 12 6.60 11.66 1.66
C HIS A 12 6.09 10.45 2.44
N VAL A 13 5.60 9.46 1.70
CA VAL A 13 4.98 8.24 2.22
C VAL A 13 5.41 7.03 1.40
N LEU A 14 5.55 5.90 2.08
CA LEU A 14 5.95 4.64 1.48
C LEU A 14 5.30 3.46 2.21
N PHE A 15 4.66 2.58 1.45
CA PHE A 15 4.06 1.32 1.88
C PHE A 15 4.54 0.20 0.95
N PRO A 16 5.76 -0.32 1.16
CA PRO A 16 6.20 -1.51 0.46
C PRO A 16 5.36 -2.70 0.95
N MET A 17 5.00 -3.59 0.05
CA MET A 17 4.27 -4.81 0.36
C MET A 17 5.19 -6.00 0.11
N TYR A 18 5.55 -6.73 1.15
CA TYR A 18 6.46 -7.88 1.07
C TYR A 18 5.68 -9.19 1.22
N SER A 19 6.07 -10.21 0.46
CA SER A 19 5.63 -11.58 0.79
C SER A 19 6.40 -12.10 2.01
N LEU A 20 5.97 -13.24 2.55
CA LEU A 20 6.66 -13.91 3.65
C LEU A 20 8.16 -14.15 3.39
N TRP A 21 8.54 -14.33 2.13
CA TRP A 21 9.93 -14.57 1.72
C TRP A 21 10.76 -13.30 1.51
N MET A 22 10.19 -12.13 1.86
CA MET A 22 10.77 -10.81 1.66
C MET A 22 10.99 -10.27 0.22
N PRO A 23 10.49 -10.85 -0.90
CA PRO A 23 10.42 -10.10 -2.15
C PRO A 23 9.36 -8.99 -2.06
N VAL A 24 9.65 -7.86 -2.72
CA VAL A 24 8.69 -6.77 -2.94
C VAL A 24 7.63 -7.25 -3.93
N ILE A 25 6.37 -7.19 -3.52
CA ILE A 25 5.20 -7.45 -4.37
C ILE A 25 4.74 -6.14 -5.01
N GLU A 26 4.65 -5.08 -4.22
CA GLU A 26 4.24 -3.74 -4.64
C GLU A 26 4.96 -2.70 -3.78
N SER A 27 5.15 -1.48 -4.29
CA SER A 27 5.79 -0.38 -3.56
C SER A 27 5.03 0.92 -3.78
N ALA A 28 3.87 1.01 -3.16
CA ALA A 28 3.03 2.20 -3.18
C ALA A 28 3.70 3.32 -2.35
N GLY A 29 3.77 4.53 -2.89
CA GLY A 29 4.33 5.69 -2.18
C GLY A 29 4.27 6.95 -3.01
N SER A 30 4.69 8.08 -2.45
CA SER A 30 4.59 9.40 -3.10
C SER A 30 5.25 9.47 -4.48
N ARG A 31 6.25 8.60 -4.74
CA ARG A 31 6.98 8.53 -6.01
C ARG A 31 6.20 7.78 -7.11
N THR A 32 5.44 6.75 -6.75
CA THR A 32 4.79 5.82 -7.69
C THR A 32 3.28 6.03 -7.77
N CYS A 33 2.68 6.56 -6.70
CA CYS A 33 1.26 6.83 -6.55
C CYS A 33 1.12 8.22 -5.90
N VAL A 34 1.13 9.27 -6.72
CA VAL A 34 0.98 10.66 -6.25
C VAL A 34 -0.26 10.76 -5.35
N ALA A 35 -0.09 11.31 -4.14
CA ALA A 35 -1.11 11.49 -3.10
C ALA A 35 -1.68 10.23 -2.40
N LEU A 36 -1.34 9.00 -2.82
CA LEU A 36 -1.82 7.74 -2.21
C LEU A 36 -3.33 7.68 -1.90
N THR A 37 -4.18 8.17 -2.80
CA THR A 37 -5.65 7.98 -2.70
C THR A 37 -6.12 6.61 -3.20
N GLN A 38 -5.18 5.78 -3.66
CA GLN A 38 -5.47 4.50 -4.31
C GLN A 38 -5.85 3.44 -3.28
N THR A 39 -6.96 2.73 -3.53
CA THR A 39 -7.32 1.55 -2.75
C THR A 39 -6.74 0.28 -3.39
N PHE A 40 -6.17 -0.58 -2.55
CA PHE A 40 -5.56 -1.85 -2.95
C PHE A 40 -6.39 -3.02 -2.42
N LEU A 41 -6.84 -3.88 -3.33
CA LEU A 41 -7.43 -5.17 -2.99
C LEU A 41 -6.32 -6.22 -2.99
N ILE A 42 -6.13 -6.90 -1.87
CA ILE A 42 -5.07 -7.90 -1.70
C ILE A 42 -5.71 -9.28 -1.55
N SER A 43 -5.34 -10.24 -2.39
CA SER A 43 -5.81 -11.63 -2.32
C SER A 43 -4.69 -12.65 -2.40
N VAL A 44 -4.91 -13.79 -1.75
CA VAL A 44 -4.09 -15.00 -1.90
C VAL A 44 -4.52 -15.78 -3.16
N PRO A 45 -3.73 -16.75 -3.64
CA PRO A 45 -4.10 -17.55 -4.81
C PRO A 45 -5.40 -18.33 -4.54
N ASP A 46 -6.13 -18.64 -5.61
CA ASP A 46 -7.36 -19.47 -5.60
C ASP A 46 -8.54 -18.93 -4.76
N ARG A 47 -8.42 -17.72 -4.21
CA ARG A 47 -9.53 -17.04 -3.54
C ARG A 47 -10.30 -16.16 -4.53
N SER A 48 -11.58 -16.47 -4.73
CA SER A 48 -12.50 -15.55 -5.41
C SER A 48 -12.72 -14.30 -4.55
N VAL A 49 -12.60 -13.14 -5.17
CA VAL A 49 -12.84 -11.83 -4.56
C VAL A 49 -13.64 -10.99 -5.53
N GLU A 50 -14.68 -10.34 -5.02
CA GLU A 50 -15.37 -9.26 -5.73
C GLU A 50 -14.41 -8.06 -5.81
N MET A 51 -14.25 -7.49 -7.00
CA MET A 51 -13.36 -6.36 -7.23
C MET A 51 -14.19 -5.08 -7.14
N PRO A 52 -14.02 -4.25 -6.09
CA PRO A 52 -14.65 -2.96 -6.07
C PRO A 52 -14.06 -2.08 -7.19
N ASP A 53 -14.89 -1.22 -7.75
CA ASP A 53 -14.47 -0.23 -8.74
C ASP A 53 -13.31 0.62 -8.19
N ASP A 54 -12.42 1.05 -9.09
CA ASP A 54 -11.26 1.89 -8.78
C ASP A 54 -10.23 1.29 -7.78
N THR A 55 -10.18 -0.04 -7.65
CA THR A 55 -9.16 -0.74 -6.84
C THR A 55 -8.03 -1.35 -7.68
N ILE A 56 -6.80 -1.29 -7.16
CA ILE A 56 -5.67 -2.05 -7.71
C ILE A 56 -5.65 -3.44 -7.07
N HIS A 57 -5.74 -4.48 -7.89
CA HIS A 57 -5.69 -5.86 -7.41
C HIS A 57 -4.25 -6.38 -7.31
N ILE A 58 -3.82 -6.67 -6.09
CA ILE A 58 -2.53 -7.28 -5.77
C ILE A 58 -2.76 -8.75 -5.39
N LYS A 59 -2.15 -9.65 -6.16
CA LYS A 59 -2.13 -11.09 -5.86
C LYS A 59 -0.86 -11.44 -5.10
N VAL A 60 -1.01 -11.95 -3.89
CA VAL A 60 0.11 -12.41 -3.06
C VAL A 60 0.26 -13.91 -3.22
N ALA A 61 1.48 -14.41 -3.38
CA ALA A 61 1.74 -15.84 -3.54
C ALA A 61 1.63 -16.64 -2.23
N THR A 62 1.70 -15.95 -1.09
CA THR A 62 1.72 -16.54 0.26
C THR A 62 0.52 -16.12 1.09
N GLY A 63 0.14 -16.93 2.09
CA GLY A 63 -0.91 -16.58 3.05
C GLY A 63 -0.57 -15.38 3.93
N ASP A 64 0.73 -15.15 4.14
CA ASP A 64 1.25 -14.09 4.98
C ASP A 64 2.00 -13.01 4.17
N MET A 65 1.92 -11.77 4.64
CA MET A 65 2.59 -10.61 4.06
C MET A 65 2.89 -9.55 5.12
N VAL A 66 3.79 -8.62 4.80
CA VAL A 66 4.12 -7.49 5.68
C VAL A 66 4.00 -6.18 4.90
N ILE A 67 3.34 -5.18 5.48
CA ILE A 67 3.21 -3.82 4.93
C ILE A 67 3.78 -2.81 5.93
N PRO A 68 5.10 -2.53 5.92
CA PRO A 68 5.64 -1.44 6.72
C PRO A 68 5.23 -0.08 6.16
N GLY A 69 4.69 0.80 6.99
CA GLY A 69 4.43 2.19 6.61
C GLY A 69 5.57 3.12 7.02
N ARG A 70 5.96 4.02 6.12
CA ARG A 70 6.78 5.20 6.46
C ARG A 70 6.02 6.45 6.06
N THR A 71 6.02 7.43 6.95
CA THR A 71 5.49 8.77 6.71
C THR A 71 6.48 9.75 7.29
N ASP A 72 6.98 10.64 6.45
CA ASP A 72 7.89 11.68 6.91
C ASP A 72 7.08 12.72 7.68
N ALA A 73 7.52 13.02 8.90
CA ALA A 73 7.03 14.09 9.74
C ALA A 73 8.14 15.14 9.81
N ASP A 74 8.00 16.19 9.00
CA ASP A 74 9.01 17.23 8.79
C ASP A 74 9.10 18.25 9.93
N GLY A 75 8.23 18.15 10.94
CA GLY A 75 8.35 18.85 12.22
C GLY A 75 8.70 20.32 12.04
N THR A 76 7.93 21.04 11.22
CA THR A 76 8.11 22.49 11.14
C THR A 76 7.79 23.05 12.51
N ASP A 77 8.81 23.56 13.20
CA ASP A 77 8.64 24.31 14.44
C ASP A 77 7.62 25.42 14.16
N VAL A 78 6.51 25.41 14.89
CA VAL A 78 5.57 26.52 14.95
C VAL A 78 6.19 27.60 15.82
N GLY A 79 7.19 28.29 15.26
CA GLY A 79 7.80 29.50 15.82
C GLY A 79 6.95 30.74 15.60
#